data_AF-A0A2D6AY56-F1
#
_entry.id   AF-A0A2D6AY56-F1
#
_cell.length_a   1.000
_cell.length_b   1.000
_cell.length_c   1.000
_cell.angle_alpha   90.00
_cell.angle_beta   90.00
_cell.angle_gamma   90.00
#
_symmetry.space_group_name_H-M   'P 1'
#
loop_
_entity.id
_entity.type
_entity.pdbx_description
1 polymer ?
#
loop_
_entity_poly.entity_id
_entity_poly.type
_entity_poly.pdbx_seq_one_letter_code
_entity_poly.pdbx_strand_id
1 'polypeptide(L)'
;MDELKEAWGSIKSKTEGFTNLSEEEIKVTVNDSRSIGVIEKLRKNVQYKLGWAIFFTIMFAIIIPFAFPLASQILLSILLMAYAVGAILLFQELKILNKGVDMDGDLLSSLKTYRDRIKRVIRYEEIVGLTMYPISTSGGFLLGMQLFNREAVIMDKAWHWATLIITVLIFTVLGHFAARKMNEKAFGKYLTQLEDNIELLKTDI
;
A
#
# COMPACT_ATOMS: atom_id res chain seq x y z
N MET A 1 15.13 -46.15 28.83
CA MET A 1 15.10 -45.11 29.90
C MET A 1 16.25 -44.12 29.74
N ASP A 2 17.40 -44.56 29.22
CA ASP A 2 18.59 -43.70 29.06
C ASP A 2 18.46 -42.69 27.91
N GLU A 3 17.81 -43.04 26.80
CA GLU A 3 17.53 -42.10 25.68
C GLU A 3 16.67 -40.90 26.10
N LEU A 4 15.72 -41.10 27.02
CA LEU A 4 14.89 -40.01 27.55
C LEU A 4 15.68 -39.10 28.51
N LYS A 5 16.67 -39.64 29.23
CA LYS A 5 17.57 -38.85 30.07
C LYS A 5 18.56 -38.04 29.24
N GLU A 6 19.07 -38.59 28.14
CA GLU A 6 19.91 -37.85 27.18
C GLU A 6 19.11 -36.76 26.46
N ALA A 7 17.90 -37.08 25.99
CA ALA A 7 17.00 -36.09 25.39
C ALA A 7 16.69 -34.95 26.37
N TRP A 8 16.41 -35.28 27.63
CA TRP A 8 16.18 -34.28 28.68
C TRP A 8 17.43 -33.45 29.01
N GLY A 9 18.60 -34.09 29.04
CA GLY A 9 19.89 -33.40 29.25
C GLY A 9 20.21 -32.39 28.14
N SER A 10 19.96 -32.75 26.88
CA SER A 10 20.19 -31.87 25.72
C SER A 10 19.20 -30.71 25.65
N ILE A 11 17.95 -30.90 26.09
CA ILE A 11 16.96 -29.82 26.21
C ILE A 11 17.35 -28.87 27.34
N LYS A 12 17.81 -29.40 28.48
CA LYS A 12 18.24 -28.58 29.62
C LYS A 12 19.46 -27.73 29.28
N SER A 13 20.48 -28.29 28.61
CA SER A 13 21.67 -27.52 28.20
C SER A 13 21.35 -26.45 27.15
N LYS A 14 20.44 -26.73 26.21
CA LYS A 14 19.94 -25.71 25.27
C LYS A 14 19.17 -24.60 25.98
N THR A 15 18.33 -24.96 26.95
CA THR A 15 17.52 -24.01 27.72
C THR A 15 18.39 -23.12 28.62
N GLU A 16 19.45 -23.67 29.22
CA GLU A 16 20.43 -22.93 30.02
C GLU A 16 21.25 -21.93 29.16
N GLY A 17 21.46 -22.24 27.88
CA GLY A 17 22.03 -21.31 26.89
C GLY A 17 21.14 -20.10 26.59
N PHE A 18 19.81 -20.25 26.64
CA PHE A 18 18.87 -19.13 26.48
C PHE A 18 18.75 -18.27 27.75
N THR A 19 19.01 -18.81 28.94
CA THR A 19 18.99 -18.05 30.20
C THR A 19 20.24 -17.22 30.45
N ASN A 20 21.33 -17.47 29.69
CA ASN A 20 22.59 -16.72 29.76
C ASN A 20 22.82 -15.83 28.53
N LEU A 21 21.75 -15.37 27.87
CA LEU A 21 21.88 -14.34 26.83
C LEU A 21 22.27 -13.01 27.50
N SER A 22 23.30 -12.36 27.00
CA SER A 22 23.66 -11.01 27.45
C SER A 22 22.49 -10.05 27.20
N GLU A 23 22.32 -9.00 28.02
CA GLU A 23 21.25 -8.02 27.81
C GLU A 23 21.24 -7.42 26.39
N GLU A 24 22.39 -7.41 25.72
CA GLU A 24 22.57 -6.97 24.35
C GLU A 24 21.98 -7.98 23.35
N GLU A 25 22.24 -9.28 23.49
CA GLU A 25 21.65 -10.32 22.62
C GLU A 25 20.13 -10.42 22.78
N ILE A 26 19.61 -10.19 23.99
CA ILE A 26 18.16 -10.13 24.24
C ILE A 26 17.55 -8.91 23.54
N LYS A 27 18.21 -7.74 23.59
CA LYS A 27 17.74 -6.54 22.87
C LYS A 27 17.76 -6.73 21.36
N VAL A 28 18.81 -7.36 20.81
CA VAL A 28 18.93 -7.65 19.38
C VAL A 28 17.82 -8.61 18.93
N THR A 29 17.62 -9.73 19.64
CA THR A 29 16.60 -10.73 19.29
C THR A 29 15.17 -10.19 19.40
N VAL A 30 14.90 -9.37 20.41
CA VAL A 30 13.61 -8.69 20.59
C VAL A 30 13.39 -7.63 19.52
N ASN A 31 14.43 -6.88 19.13
CA ASN A 31 14.36 -5.90 18.05
C ASN A 31 14.20 -6.54 16.68
N ASP A 32 14.81 -7.68 16.42
CA ASP A 32 14.62 -8.44 15.19
C ASP A 32 13.18 -8.94 15.08
N SER A 33 12.66 -9.51 16.17
CA SER A 33 11.25 -9.93 16.27
C SER A 33 10.29 -8.75 16.06
N ARG A 34 10.63 -7.57 16.58
CA ARG A 34 9.86 -6.34 16.40
C ARG A 34 9.92 -5.83 14.96
N SER A 35 11.09 -5.85 14.33
CA SER A 35 11.33 -5.45 12.94
C SER A 35 10.58 -6.34 11.95
N ILE A 36 10.60 -7.66 12.18
CA ILE A 36 9.82 -8.64 11.42
C ILE A 36 8.32 -8.35 11.58
N GLY A 37 7.86 -8.04 12.79
CA GLY A 37 6.47 -7.64 13.03
C GLY A 37 6.05 -6.35 12.32
N VAL A 38 6.97 -5.40 12.12
CA VAL A 38 6.72 -4.15 11.38
C VAL A 38 6.67 -4.41 9.87
N ILE A 39 7.59 -5.21 9.33
CA ILE A 39 7.58 -5.67 7.93
C ILE A 39 6.28 -6.39 7.62
N GLU A 40 5.84 -7.28 8.51
CA GLU A 40 4.61 -8.05 8.32
C GLU A 40 3.36 -7.15 8.24
N LYS A 41 3.31 -6.11 9.08
CA LYS A 41 2.22 -5.12 9.06
C LYS A 41 2.25 -4.28 7.80
N LEU A 42 3.43 -3.84 7.36
CA LEU A 42 3.59 -3.11 6.10
C LEU A 42 3.16 -3.97 4.91
N ARG A 43 3.57 -5.25 4.89
CA ARG A 43 3.15 -6.24 3.88
C ARG A 43 1.64 -6.37 3.83
N LYS A 44 1.00 -6.51 4.99
CA LYS A 44 -0.46 -6.62 5.10
C LYS A 44 -1.16 -5.36 4.59
N ASN A 45 -0.59 -4.18 4.83
CA ASN A 45 -1.14 -2.92 4.30
C ASN A 45 -1.01 -2.82 2.76
N VAL A 46 0.09 -3.33 2.18
CA VAL A 46 0.22 -3.46 0.72
C VAL A 46 -0.79 -4.46 0.16
N GLN A 47 -1.05 -5.58 0.85
CA GLN A 47 -2.11 -6.54 0.47
C GLN A 47 -3.50 -5.91 0.50
N TYR A 48 -3.83 -5.14 1.54
CA TYR A 48 -5.09 -4.41 1.60
C TYR A 48 -5.23 -3.42 0.43
N LYS A 49 -4.16 -2.69 0.09
CA LYS A 49 -4.14 -1.81 -1.09
C LYS A 49 -4.39 -2.57 -2.39
N LEU A 50 -3.74 -3.72 -2.57
CA LEU A 50 -3.95 -4.58 -3.73
C LEU A 50 -5.41 -5.06 -3.80
N GLY A 51 -5.99 -5.47 -2.67
CA GLY A 51 -7.40 -5.85 -2.58
C GLY A 51 -8.34 -4.73 -3.01
N TRP A 52 -8.08 -3.50 -2.55
CA TRP A 52 -8.82 -2.32 -3.00
C TRP A 52 -8.64 -2.04 -4.50
N ALA A 53 -7.41 -2.16 -5.03
CA ALA A 53 -7.15 -1.96 -6.45
C ALA A 53 -7.95 -2.96 -7.31
N ILE A 54 -7.94 -4.25 -6.95
CA ILE A 54 -8.71 -5.29 -7.64
C ILE A 54 -10.22 -5.02 -7.53
N PHE A 55 -10.70 -4.65 -6.35
CA PHE A 55 -12.10 -4.30 -6.13
C PHE A 55 -12.54 -3.17 -7.07
N PHE A 56 -11.77 -2.07 -7.14
CA PHE A 56 -12.07 -0.96 -8.05
C PHE A 56 -11.99 -1.35 -9.52
N THR A 57 -11.02 -2.20 -9.92
CA THR A 57 -10.94 -2.74 -11.28
C THR A 57 -12.22 -3.49 -11.64
N ILE A 58 -12.68 -4.42 -10.78
CA ILE A 58 -13.91 -5.19 -11.02
C ILE A 58 -15.13 -4.26 -11.04
N MET A 59 -15.21 -3.33 -10.10
CA MET A 59 -16.30 -2.36 -10.02
C MET A 59 -16.42 -1.54 -11.31
N PHE A 60 -15.32 -0.98 -11.82
CA PHE A 60 -15.35 -0.24 -13.09
C PHE A 60 -15.69 -1.12 -14.27
N ALA A 61 -15.17 -2.36 -14.33
CA ALA A 61 -15.51 -3.31 -15.40
C ALA A 61 -17.01 -3.61 -15.45
N ILE A 62 -17.68 -3.67 -14.28
CA ILE A 62 -19.13 -3.88 -14.19
C ILE A 62 -19.90 -2.62 -14.57
N ILE A 63 -19.44 -1.42 -14.18
CA ILE A 63 -20.15 -0.15 -14.39
C ILE A 63 -20.07 0.32 -15.85
N ILE A 64 -18.94 0.13 -16.53
CA ILE A 64 -18.69 0.66 -17.88
C ILE A 64 -19.80 0.29 -18.90
N PRO A 65 -20.30 -0.96 -18.98
CA PRO A 65 -21.39 -1.33 -19.89
C PRO A 65 -22.70 -0.55 -19.68
N PHE A 66 -22.93 -0.01 -18.48
CA PHE A 66 -24.12 0.75 -18.13
C PHE A 66 -23.89 2.27 -18.20
N ALA A 67 -22.66 2.72 -18.40
CA ALA A 67 -22.35 4.12 -18.59
C ALA A 67 -22.71 4.53 -20.03
N PHE A 68 -23.58 5.51 -20.19
CA PHE A 68 -23.93 6.12 -21.46
C PHE A 68 -24.00 7.63 -21.21
N PRO A 69 -23.30 8.51 -21.96
CA PRO A 69 -22.73 8.38 -23.31
C PRO A 69 -21.24 8.02 -23.37
N LEU A 70 -20.69 7.96 -24.60
CA LEU A 70 -19.31 7.57 -24.93
C LEU A 70 -18.22 8.27 -24.10
N ALA A 71 -18.38 9.54 -23.74
CA ALA A 71 -17.40 10.28 -22.94
C ALA A 71 -17.19 9.65 -21.55
N SER A 72 -18.28 9.29 -20.88
CA SER A 72 -18.27 8.62 -19.57
C SER A 72 -17.62 7.24 -19.68
N GLN A 73 -17.93 6.48 -20.74
CA GLN A 73 -17.29 5.19 -21.02
C GLN A 73 -15.78 5.32 -21.21
N ILE A 74 -15.31 6.31 -21.98
CA ILE A 74 -13.88 6.54 -22.22
C ILE A 74 -13.16 6.87 -20.90
N LEU A 75 -13.68 7.81 -20.11
CA LEU A 75 -13.06 8.20 -18.84
C LEU A 75 -13.00 7.04 -17.85
N LEU A 76 -14.09 6.27 -17.72
CA LEU A 76 -14.13 5.09 -16.85
C LEU A 76 -13.21 3.98 -17.37
N SER A 77 -13.04 3.83 -18.68
CA SER A 77 -12.10 2.87 -19.28
C SER A 77 -10.65 3.25 -19.01
N ILE A 78 -10.31 4.55 -19.04
CA ILE A 78 -8.99 5.04 -18.63
C ILE A 78 -8.74 4.71 -17.15
N LEU A 79 -9.73 4.92 -16.28
CA LEU A 79 -9.62 4.54 -14.86
C LEU A 79 -9.46 3.03 -14.68
N LEU A 80 -10.25 2.22 -15.39
CA LEU A 80 -10.11 0.77 -15.36
C LEU A 80 -8.69 0.34 -15.69
N MET A 81 -8.12 0.89 -16.76
CA MET A 81 -6.76 0.58 -17.19
C MET A 81 -5.73 1.03 -16.15
N ALA A 82 -5.89 2.23 -15.58
CA ALA A 82 -5.03 2.74 -14.52
C ALA A 82 -5.04 1.83 -13.28
N TYR A 83 -6.23 1.40 -12.83
CA TYR A 83 -6.37 0.47 -11.70
C TYR A 83 -5.83 -0.93 -12.01
N ALA A 84 -6.02 -1.43 -13.24
CA ALA A 84 -5.45 -2.71 -13.67
C ALA A 84 -3.91 -2.68 -13.66
N VAL A 85 -3.31 -1.63 -14.22
CA VAL A 85 -1.85 -1.44 -14.19
C VAL A 85 -1.35 -1.28 -12.76
N GLY A 86 -2.03 -0.48 -11.93
CA GLY A 86 -1.71 -0.31 -10.51
C GLY A 86 -1.76 -1.63 -9.74
N ALA A 87 -2.77 -2.46 -9.98
CA ALA A 87 -2.89 -3.78 -9.36
C ALA A 87 -1.75 -4.71 -9.79
N ILE A 88 -1.37 -4.71 -11.07
CA ILE A 88 -0.23 -5.51 -11.57
C ILE A 88 1.08 -5.06 -10.92
N LEU A 89 1.35 -3.76 -10.86
CA LEU A 89 2.56 -3.22 -10.23
C LEU A 89 2.62 -3.54 -8.73
N LEU A 90 1.51 -3.38 -8.02
CA LEU A 90 1.42 -3.74 -6.60
C LEU A 90 1.58 -5.24 -6.38
N PHE A 91 1.05 -6.08 -7.26
CA PHE A 91 1.22 -7.53 -7.20
C PHE A 91 2.67 -7.95 -7.44
N GLN A 92 3.34 -7.35 -8.42
CA GLN A 92 4.77 -7.57 -8.67
C GLN A 92 5.61 -7.17 -7.46
N GLU A 93 5.34 -5.99 -6.88
CA GLU A 93 6.05 -5.53 -5.70
C GLU A 93 5.79 -6.45 -4.51
N LEU A 94 4.54 -6.84 -4.26
CA LEU A 94 4.19 -7.78 -3.19
C LEU A 94 4.86 -9.14 -3.38
N LYS A 95 4.97 -9.64 -4.62
CA LYS A 95 5.67 -10.90 -4.92
C LYS A 95 7.16 -10.81 -4.60
N ILE A 96 7.78 -9.65 -4.87
CA ILE A 96 9.18 -9.40 -4.51
C ILE A 96 9.34 -9.30 -2.98
N LEU A 97 8.45 -8.57 -2.31
CA LEU A 97 8.44 -8.46 -0.85
C LEU A 97 8.16 -9.81 -0.15
N ASN A 98 7.40 -10.70 -0.79
CA ASN A 98 7.10 -12.05 -0.29
C ASN A 98 8.22 -13.06 -0.50
N LYS A 99 9.20 -12.79 -1.39
CA LYS A 99 10.34 -13.69 -1.59
C LYS A 99 11.30 -13.75 -0.40
N GLY A 100 10.99 -13.03 0.67
CA GLY A 100 11.61 -13.19 1.97
C GLY A 100 12.79 -12.25 2.15
N VAL A 101 12.82 -11.66 3.34
CA VAL A 101 14.06 -11.22 3.98
C VAL A 101 14.88 -12.48 4.19
N ASP A 102 16.02 -12.60 3.50
CA ASP A 102 16.92 -13.74 3.69
C ASP A 102 17.33 -13.76 5.16
N MET A 103 16.88 -14.77 5.92
CA MET A 103 17.15 -14.88 7.36
C MET A 103 18.62 -15.19 7.64
N ASP A 104 19.35 -15.72 6.64
CA ASP A 104 20.80 -15.94 6.67
C ASP A 104 21.60 -14.73 6.13
N GLY A 105 20.92 -13.69 5.64
CA GLY A 105 21.52 -12.50 5.05
C GLY A 105 21.55 -11.29 5.99
N ASP A 106 22.20 -10.22 5.55
CA ASP A 106 22.23 -8.93 6.27
C ASP A 106 20.80 -8.36 6.42
N LEU A 107 20.23 -8.51 7.62
CA LEU A 107 18.92 -8.02 8.01
C LEU A 107 18.81 -6.50 7.74
N LEU A 108 19.89 -5.75 7.96
CA LEU A 108 19.94 -4.31 7.72
C LEU A 108 19.73 -3.97 6.23
N SER A 109 20.35 -4.73 5.33
CA SER A 109 20.19 -4.60 3.88
C SER A 109 18.75 -4.89 3.45
N SER A 110 18.14 -5.92 4.03
CA SER A 110 16.75 -6.29 3.75
C SER A 110 15.75 -5.23 4.23
N LEU A 111 15.93 -4.70 5.45
CA LEU A 111 15.08 -3.63 6.01
C LEU A 111 15.16 -2.34 5.18
N LYS A 112 16.37 -1.94 4.76
CA LYS A 112 16.58 -0.78 3.87
C LYS A 112 15.88 -0.97 2.53
N THR A 113 16.05 -2.14 1.92
CA THR A 113 15.41 -2.48 0.63
C THR A 113 13.89 -2.40 0.75
N TYR A 114 13.33 -2.93 1.84
CA TYR A 114 11.89 -2.91 2.10
C TYR A 114 11.36 -1.47 2.27
N ARG A 115 12.06 -0.64 3.05
CA ARG A 115 11.73 0.77 3.25
C ARG A 115 11.72 1.54 1.94
N ASP A 116 12.77 1.41 1.14
CA ASP A 116 12.95 2.21 -0.08
C ASP A 116 11.94 1.82 -1.15
N ARG A 117 11.56 0.53 -1.21
CA ARG A 117 10.48 0.02 -2.06
C ARG A 117 9.12 0.61 -1.70
N ILE A 118 8.76 0.59 -0.42
CA ILE A 118 7.48 1.16 0.03
C ILE A 118 7.42 2.67 -0.19
N LYS A 119 8.48 3.41 0.11
CA LYS A 119 8.55 4.85 -0.17
C LYS A 119 8.38 5.14 -1.66
N ARG A 120 8.98 4.31 -2.51
CA ARG A 120 8.86 4.42 -3.96
C ARG A 120 7.41 4.20 -4.43
N VAL A 121 6.73 3.17 -3.92
CA VAL A 121 5.32 2.91 -4.23
C VAL A 121 4.45 4.11 -3.83
N ILE A 122 4.61 4.63 -2.61
CA ILE A 122 3.84 5.79 -2.12
C ILE A 122 4.05 7.00 -3.05
N ARG A 123 5.30 7.28 -3.44
CA ARG A 123 5.60 8.41 -4.33
C ARG A 123 5.01 8.24 -5.73
N TYR A 124 5.04 7.01 -6.27
CA TYR A 124 4.39 6.73 -7.56
C TYR A 124 2.87 6.90 -7.46
N GLU A 125 2.24 6.42 -6.39
CA GLU A 125 0.81 6.61 -6.16
C GLU A 125 0.44 8.10 -6.04
N GLU A 126 1.26 8.93 -5.39
CA GLU A 126 1.01 10.37 -5.31
C GLU A 126 1.05 11.04 -6.69
N ILE A 127 2.04 10.71 -7.52
CA ILE A 127 2.19 11.28 -8.87
C ILE A 127 1.06 10.81 -9.79
N VAL A 128 0.77 9.51 -9.79
CA VAL A 128 -0.33 8.94 -10.60
C VAL A 128 -1.68 9.42 -10.09
N GLY A 129 -1.85 9.56 -8.78
CA GLY A 129 -3.07 10.10 -8.19
C GLY A 129 -3.35 11.53 -8.67
N LEU A 130 -2.34 12.40 -8.67
CA LEU A 130 -2.44 13.78 -9.16
C LEU A 130 -2.95 13.87 -10.60
N THR A 131 -2.52 12.98 -11.49
CA THR A 131 -2.98 12.96 -12.88
C THR A 131 -4.34 12.29 -13.03
N MET A 132 -4.68 11.33 -12.17
CA MET A 132 -5.94 10.58 -12.22
C MET A 132 -7.10 11.28 -11.48
N TYR A 133 -6.86 12.21 -10.56
CA TYR A 133 -7.94 12.90 -9.84
C TYR A 133 -8.86 13.72 -10.75
N PRO A 134 -8.37 14.51 -11.72
CA PRO A 134 -9.25 15.20 -12.66
C PRO A 134 -10.06 14.24 -13.53
N ILE A 135 -9.45 13.13 -13.97
CA ILE A 135 -10.08 12.10 -14.81
C ILE A 135 -11.19 11.39 -14.03
N SER A 136 -10.90 10.95 -12.81
CA SER A 136 -11.86 10.28 -11.93
C SER A 136 -13.00 11.20 -11.51
N THR A 137 -12.71 12.45 -11.17
CA THR A 137 -13.75 13.42 -10.82
C THR A 137 -14.66 13.71 -12.02
N SER A 138 -14.08 13.88 -13.21
CA SER A 138 -14.87 14.12 -14.43
C SER A 138 -15.73 12.91 -14.79
N GLY A 139 -15.17 11.70 -14.73
CA GLY A 139 -15.90 10.46 -15.00
C GLY A 139 -17.04 10.22 -14.00
N GLY A 140 -16.79 10.46 -12.71
CA GLY A 140 -17.80 10.36 -11.67
C GLY A 140 -18.88 11.44 -11.77
N PHE A 141 -18.52 12.67 -12.14
CA PHE A 141 -19.46 13.76 -12.37
C PHE A 141 -20.43 13.42 -13.51
N LEU A 142 -19.90 12.99 -14.66
CA LEU A 142 -20.73 12.63 -15.80
C LEU A 142 -21.66 11.45 -15.49
N LEU A 143 -21.12 10.38 -14.88
CA LEU A 143 -21.92 9.23 -14.43
C LEU A 143 -23.00 9.62 -13.42
N GLY A 144 -22.69 10.51 -12.47
CA GLY A 144 -23.67 11.02 -11.51
C GLY A 144 -24.81 11.77 -12.20
N MET A 145 -24.51 12.53 -13.25
CA MET A 145 -25.50 13.27 -14.02
C MET A 145 -26.33 12.40 -14.95
N GLN A 146 -25.79 11.26 -15.41
CA GLN A 146 -26.54 10.23 -16.13
C GLN A 146 -27.73 9.73 -15.30
N LEU A 147 -27.54 9.51 -13.99
CA LEU A 147 -28.62 9.06 -13.10
C LEU A 147 -29.80 10.04 -13.01
N PHE A 148 -29.56 11.32 -13.29
CA PHE A 148 -30.61 12.34 -13.28
C PHE A 148 -31.23 12.59 -14.67
N ASN A 149 -30.85 11.82 -15.71
CA ASN A 149 -31.26 12.01 -17.11
C ASN A 149 -30.94 13.42 -17.67
N ARG A 150 -29.86 14.06 -17.21
CA ARG A 150 -29.52 15.44 -17.60
C ARG A 150 -28.28 15.57 -18.47
N GLU A 151 -27.56 14.50 -18.78
CA GLU A 151 -26.25 14.58 -19.45
C GLU A 151 -26.27 15.30 -20.81
N ALA A 152 -27.22 14.97 -21.69
CA ALA A 152 -27.32 15.60 -23.02
C ALA A 152 -27.75 17.07 -22.98
N VAL A 153 -28.54 17.47 -21.96
CA VAL A 153 -29.02 18.84 -21.76
C VAL A 153 -27.92 19.75 -21.19
N ILE A 154 -26.86 19.15 -20.67
CA ILE A 154 -25.82 19.81 -19.88
C ILE A 154 -24.58 20.13 -20.71
N MET A 155 -24.21 19.29 -21.68
CA MET A 155 -23.10 19.60 -22.59
C MET A 155 -23.33 20.91 -23.38
N ASP A 156 -24.57 21.36 -23.45
CA ASP A 156 -25.02 22.54 -24.20
C ASP A 156 -24.94 23.85 -23.40
N LYS A 157 -24.93 23.82 -22.06
CA LYS A 157 -24.92 25.03 -21.22
C LYS A 157 -23.57 25.27 -20.54
N ALA A 158 -22.99 26.45 -20.80
CA ALA A 158 -21.71 26.88 -20.22
C ALA A 158 -21.64 26.80 -18.68
N TRP A 159 -22.78 26.95 -17.99
CA TRP A 159 -22.84 26.83 -16.53
C TRP A 159 -22.38 25.46 -16.00
N HIS A 160 -22.67 24.37 -16.72
CA HIS A 160 -22.30 23.05 -16.23
C HIS A 160 -20.81 22.74 -16.39
N TRP A 161 -20.18 23.28 -17.44
CA TRP A 161 -18.73 23.26 -17.58
C TRP A 161 -18.04 24.03 -16.45
N ALA A 162 -18.59 25.16 -16.02
CA ALA A 162 -18.10 25.88 -14.84
C ALA A 162 -18.24 25.03 -13.56
N THR A 163 -19.38 24.35 -13.36
CA THR A 163 -19.54 23.46 -12.20
C THR A 163 -18.58 22.27 -12.22
N LEU A 164 -18.27 21.71 -13.41
CA LEU A 164 -17.31 20.63 -13.57
C LEU A 164 -15.88 21.08 -13.23
N ILE A 165 -15.47 22.27 -13.68
CA ILE A 165 -14.15 22.82 -13.35
C ILE A 165 -14.02 23.04 -11.83
N ILE A 166 -15.06 23.60 -11.21
CA ILE A 166 -15.07 23.83 -9.76
C ILE A 166 -15.02 22.50 -9.00
N THR A 167 -15.80 21.49 -9.39
CA THR A 167 -15.75 20.17 -8.74
C THR A 167 -14.40 19.49 -8.95
N VAL A 168 -13.83 19.52 -10.15
CA VAL A 168 -12.48 19.00 -10.41
C VAL A 168 -11.44 19.65 -9.50
N LEU A 169 -11.45 20.97 -9.36
CA LEU A 169 -10.51 21.66 -8.47
C LEU A 169 -10.68 21.24 -7.01
N ILE A 170 -11.91 21.26 -6.51
CA ILE A 170 -12.22 20.92 -5.11
C ILE A 170 -11.84 19.46 -4.82
N PHE A 171 -12.28 18.52 -5.66
CA PHE A 171 -12.01 17.09 -5.45
C PHE A 171 -10.55 16.73 -5.69
N THR A 172 -9.82 17.44 -6.54
CA THR A 172 -8.37 17.23 -6.70
C THR A 172 -7.61 17.63 -5.42
N VAL A 173 -7.91 18.81 -4.86
CA VAL A 173 -7.28 19.27 -3.61
C VAL A 173 -7.65 18.35 -2.45
N LEU A 174 -8.94 18.04 -2.30
CA LEU A 174 -9.42 17.15 -1.24
C LEU A 174 -8.86 15.73 -1.40
N GLY A 175 -8.82 15.20 -2.63
CA GLY A 175 -8.29 13.88 -2.95
C GLY A 175 -6.79 13.79 -2.63
N HIS A 176 -6.01 14.81 -2.99
CA HIS A 176 -4.59 14.86 -2.66
C HIS A 176 -4.37 14.87 -1.14
N PHE A 177 -5.10 15.70 -0.40
CA PHE A 177 -4.99 15.76 1.06
C PHE A 177 -5.41 14.44 1.73
N ALA A 178 -6.53 13.86 1.29
CA ALA A 178 -7.04 12.60 1.81
C ALA A 178 -6.08 11.43 1.55
N ALA A 179 -5.55 11.33 0.33
CA ALA A 179 -4.59 10.30 -0.04
C ALA A 179 -3.30 10.40 0.79
N ARG A 180 -2.77 11.62 0.98
CA ARG A 180 -1.59 11.85 1.82
C ARG A 180 -1.84 11.41 3.26
N LYS A 181 -2.97 11.82 3.85
CA LYS A 181 -3.34 11.46 5.22
C LYS A 181 -3.58 9.95 5.39
N MET A 182 -4.17 9.31 4.39
CA MET A 182 -4.37 7.85 4.38
C MET A 182 -3.03 7.12 4.30
N ASN A 183 -2.12 7.56 3.44
CA ASN A 183 -0.78 7.00 3.33
C ASN A 183 0.04 7.19 4.61
N GLU A 184 -0.04 8.37 5.24
CA GLU A 184 0.62 8.62 6.52
C GLU A 184 0.08 7.72 7.64
N LYS A 185 -1.25 7.54 7.72
CA LYS A 185 -1.86 6.65 8.71
C LYS A 185 -1.54 5.17 8.47
N ALA A 186 -1.50 4.75 7.20
CA ALA A 186 -1.27 3.36 6.83
C ALA A 186 0.22 2.95 6.85
N PHE A 187 1.14 3.87 6.56
CA PHE A 187 2.56 3.55 6.41
C PHE A 187 3.47 4.36 7.33
N GLY A 188 3.11 5.60 7.68
CA GLY A 188 3.98 6.53 8.41
C GLY A 188 4.51 5.96 9.72
N LYS A 189 3.63 5.51 10.61
CA LYS A 189 4.04 4.92 11.90
C LYS A 189 4.99 3.72 11.74
N TYR A 190 4.74 2.87 10.75
CA TYR A 190 5.53 1.67 10.51
C TYR A 190 6.85 1.97 9.80
N LEU A 191 6.89 2.99 8.94
CA LEU A 191 8.11 3.47 8.30
C LEU A 191 9.03 4.13 9.31
N THR A 192 8.50 4.94 10.24
CA THR A 192 9.30 5.52 11.33
C THR A 192 9.87 4.42 12.23
N GLN A 193 9.05 3.44 12.63
CA GLN A 193 9.54 2.30 13.42
C GLN A 193 10.61 1.48 12.67
N LEU A 194 10.47 1.35 11.35
CA LEU A 194 11.46 0.67 10.51
C LEU A 194 12.76 1.48 10.42
N GLU A 195 12.69 2.81 10.38
CA GLU A 195 13.86 3.71 10.39
C GLU A 195 14.60 3.67 11.73
N ASP A 196 13.87 3.74 12.85
CA ASP A 196 14.44 3.63 14.19
C ASP A 196 15.19 2.30 14.36
N ASN A 197 14.61 1.19 13.89
CA ASN A 197 15.26 -0.13 13.96
C ASN A 197 16.51 -0.22 13.07
N ILE A 198 16.50 0.41 11.88
CA ILE A 198 17.67 0.49 10.99
C ILE A 198 18.79 1.31 11.65
N GLU A 199 18.47 2.36 12.40
CA GLU A 199 19.46 3.21 13.08
C GLU A 199 20.11 2.52 14.27
N LEU A 200 19.33 1.79 15.06
CA LEU A 200 19.82 0.96 16.16
C LEU A 200 20.79 -0.12 15.66
N LEU A 201 20.38 -0.89 14.63
CA LEU A 201 21.22 -1.93 14.03
C LEU A 201 22.51 -1.41 13.38
N LYS A 202 22.60 -0.11 13.04
CA LYS A 202 23.84 0.51 12.56
C LYS A 202 24.79 0.93 13.68
N THR A 203 24.26 1.13 14.88
CA THR A 203 25.03 1.61 16.04
C THR A 203 25.60 0.44 16.83
N ASP A 204 24.96 -0.74 16.75
CA ASP A 204 25.37 -1.99 17.39
C ASP A 204 26.40 -2.82 16.56
N ILE A 205 26.78 -2.36 15.35
CA ILE A 205 27.83 -2.95 14.48
C ILE A 205 29.03 -2.01 14.43
#